data_AF-A0A2S9XHK3-F1
#
_entry.id   AF-A0A2S9XHK3-F1
#
_cell.length_a   1.000
_cell.length_b   1.000
_cell.length_c   1.000
_cell.angle_alpha   90.00
_cell.angle_beta   90.00
_cell.angle_gamma   90.00
#
_symmetry.space_group_name_H-M   'P 1'
#
loop_
_entity.id
_entity.type
_entity.pdbx_description
1 polymer ?
#
loop_
_entity_poly.entity_id
_entity_poly.type
_entity_poly.pdbx_seq_one_letter_code
_entity_poly.pdbx_strand_id
1 'polypeptide(L)'
;MARLHFLHRPLIPFTALGLACGALACADDPPDGSTSLTNGELGDGDADTETGDGDGDSGDGDGDSGDGDGDPGDGDGDSGDGDGDGDGDGDTGDGDGDTGDGDGDSLCGNAVVDPGEECDVGNETMYCDSDCTFAVCGDGYHNTLSEECDDGNAQNNDGCIGPCVINVCGDGTVWEGVEECDDANNVNTDECKNDCTNAFCGDGVIWEEVEQCEDLNMVDTDACTNTCQDAVCGDGILWEGVEVCDDNNFDDDDMCPGSCEPAFCGDGYTLLGVEECDDANMVDDDFCTNDCTSNGWYDDFESNDLNTLPWSSDGDAMWATSNTEPHQGSFGAASGTITNSQQSHLEVTLLIPSDSEISFWYRVSSEANFDYLRFYIDDVQQGNGWSGDLAWAQASYPVDAGNHTFRWSYTKDGSVSSFSDKAWIDEVDIGLPP
;
A
#
# COMPACT_ATOMS: atom_id res chain seq x y z
N MET A 1 -5.70 -14.79 -54.75
CA MET A 1 -5.03 -13.60 -55.31
C MET A 1 -5.25 -12.45 -54.34
N ALA A 2 -4.33 -12.23 -53.41
CA ALA A 2 -4.33 -11.08 -52.52
C ALA A 2 -2.89 -10.55 -52.50
N ARG A 3 -2.70 -9.33 -53.01
CA ARG A 3 -1.41 -8.64 -53.06
C ARG A 3 -1.23 -7.85 -51.77
N LEU A 4 -0.25 -8.21 -50.95
CA LEU A 4 0.31 -7.34 -49.92
C LEU A 4 1.22 -6.30 -50.60
N HIS A 5 0.96 -5.02 -50.38
CA HIS A 5 1.84 -3.91 -50.74
C HIS A 5 2.67 -3.52 -49.51
N PHE A 6 3.97 -3.83 -49.52
CA PHE A 6 4.95 -3.26 -48.59
C PHE A 6 5.43 -1.91 -49.14
N LEU A 7 5.19 -0.83 -48.39
CA LEU A 7 5.78 0.50 -48.62
C LEU A 7 7.16 0.54 -47.96
N HIS A 8 8.21 0.69 -48.76
CA HIS A 8 9.56 1.01 -48.27
C HIS A 8 9.65 2.52 -47.96
N ARG A 9 10.02 2.87 -46.72
CA ARG A 9 10.51 4.20 -46.34
C ARG A 9 12.01 4.30 -46.62
N PRO A 10 12.54 5.41 -47.17
CA PRO A 10 13.97 5.58 -47.36
C PRO A 10 14.65 6.13 -46.10
N LEU A 11 15.85 5.62 -45.82
CA LEU A 11 16.79 6.05 -44.78
C LEU A 11 17.38 7.43 -45.09
N ILE A 12 17.40 8.32 -44.10
CA ILE A 12 18.07 9.62 -44.11
C ILE A 12 19.47 9.43 -43.49
N PRO A 13 20.58 9.89 -44.12
CA PRO A 13 21.90 9.82 -43.50
C PRO A 13 22.10 11.02 -42.56
N PHE A 14 22.35 10.74 -41.28
CA PHE A 14 22.80 11.72 -40.30
C PHE A 14 24.28 12.04 -40.53
N THR A 15 24.57 13.31 -40.81
CA THR A 15 25.91 13.88 -40.88
C THR A 15 26.47 14.09 -39.48
N ALA A 16 27.65 13.53 -39.22
CA ALA A 16 28.43 13.74 -38.01
C ALA A 16 28.88 15.21 -37.88
N LEU A 17 28.51 15.84 -36.77
CA LEU A 17 29.02 17.14 -36.36
C LEU A 17 29.99 16.92 -35.19
N GLY A 18 31.28 17.08 -35.45
CA GLY A 18 32.32 17.05 -34.43
C GLY A 18 32.29 18.33 -33.60
N LEU A 19 32.21 18.19 -32.27
CA LEU A 19 32.41 19.28 -31.33
C LEU A 19 33.71 19.03 -30.55
N ALA A 20 34.60 20.00 -30.62
CA ALA A 20 35.94 19.96 -30.07
C ALA A 20 35.97 20.34 -28.58
N CYS A 21 36.77 19.54 -27.87
CA CYS A 21 37.54 19.79 -26.65
C CYS A 21 37.58 21.22 -26.08
N GLY A 22 37.24 21.34 -24.79
CA GLY A 22 37.60 22.46 -23.93
C GLY A 22 37.80 21.96 -22.50
N ALA A 23 39.05 21.62 -22.16
CA ALA A 23 39.46 21.32 -20.80
C ALA A 23 39.48 22.62 -19.98
N LEU A 24 38.80 22.63 -18.83
CA LEU A 24 39.03 23.61 -17.77
C LEU A 24 39.53 22.84 -16.54
N ALA A 25 40.81 23.05 -16.25
CA ALA A 25 41.44 22.64 -15.01
C ALA A 25 41.17 23.71 -13.94
N CYS A 26 40.80 23.29 -12.74
CA CYS A 26 41.18 23.97 -11.52
C CYS A 26 41.69 22.92 -10.51
N ALA A 27 42.98 23.03 -10.21
CA ALA A 27 43.54 22.56 -8.95
C ALA A 27 43.52 23.75 -7.97
N ASP A 28 43.31 23.50 -6.68
CA ASP A 28 44.15 24.00 -5.58
C ASP A 28 43.56 23.57 -4.20
N ASP A 29 44.24 22.59 -3.60
CA ASP A 29 44.53 22.21 -2.19
C ASP A 29 43.56 22.39 -0.97
N PRO A 30 43.67 21.49 0.05
CA PRO A 30 42.88 21.47 1.29
C PRO A 30 43.57 22.15 2.49
N PRO A 31 42.90 22.20 3.67
CA PRO A 31 43.63 21.87 4.90
C PRO A 31 42.88 20.98 5.91
N ASP A 32 43.70 20.18 6.60
CA ASP A 32 43.52 19.33 7.79
C ASP A 32 42.70 19.90 8.95
N GLY A 33 42.15 19.01 9.80
CA GLY A 33 41.76 19.39 11.17
C GLY A 33 41.05 18.35 12.03
N SER A 34 41.78 17.32 12.47
CA SER A 34 41.44 16.34 13.52
C SER A 34 40.95 16.91 14.87
N THR A 35 39.93 16.27 15.45
CA THR A 35 39.75 15.98 16.91
C THR A 35 38.79 14.77 17.03
N SER A 36 39.17 13.54 17.38
CA SER A 36 39.65 13.01 18.67
C SER A 36 38.73 13.32 19.87
N LEU A 37 37.79 12.43 20.17
CA LEU A 37 37.20 12.20 21.51
C LEU A 37 36.98 10.67 21.64
N THR A 38 37.98 9.91 22.06
CA THR A 38 38.20 9.35 23.41
C THR A 38 37.04 8.54 24.00
N ASN A 39 37.30 7.23 24.12
CA ASN A 39 36.79 6.27 25.08
C ASN A 39 36.39 6.88 26.45
N GLY A 40 35.22 6.48 26.94
CA GLY A 40 34.78 6.63 28.32
C GLY A 40 33.80 5.50 28.69
N GLU A 41 34.29 4.57 29.50
CA GLU A 41 33.67 3.33 29.98
C GLU A 41 32.85 3.58 31.27
N LEU A 42 31.89 2.67 31.52
CA LEU A 42 31.27 2.25 32.81
C LEU A 42 29.88 2.78 33.22
N GLY A 43 29.00 1.81 33.54
CA GLY A 43 27.80 1.90 34.37
C GLY A 43 26.67 1.00 33.83
N ASP A 44 26.62 -0.30 34.20
CA ASP A 44 25.69 -0.89 35.19
C ASP A 44 24.24 -0.40 34.96
N GLY A 45 23.22 -1.19 34.64
CA GLY A 45 22.89 -2.56 35.01
C GLY A 45 21.37 -2.59 35.18
N ASP A 46 20.71 -3.63 34.68
CA ASP A 46 19.54 -4.30 35.29
C ASP A 46 18.74 -5.01 34.19
N ALA A 47 18.94 -6.32 34.17
CA ALA A 47 18.08 -7.28 33.54
C ALA A 47 16.88 -7.52 34.47
N ASP A 48 15.67 -7.37 33.95
CA ASP A 48 14.48 -7.99 34.54
C ASP A 48 13.85 -8.89 33.47
N THR A 49 14.27 -10.16 33.54
CA THR A 49 13.56 -11.29 32.96
C THR A 49 12.55 -11.74 34.02
N GLU A 50 11.26 -11.61 33.75
CA GLU A 50 10.23 -12.28 34.56
C GLU A 50 9.31 -13.09 33.66
N THR A 51 9.56 -14.39 33.66
CA THR A 51 8.63 -15.46 33.27
C THR A 51 7.80 -15.86 34.49
N GLY A 52 6.49 -16.04 34.35
CA GLY A 52 5.73 -16.83 35.34
C GLY A 52 4.21 -16.61 35.38
N ASP A 53 3.50 -17.46 34.63
CA ASP A 53 2.32 -18.28 34.98
C ASP A 53 1.16 -17.75 35.86
N GLY A 54 -0.07 -17.98 35.36
CA GLY A 54 -1.05 -18.75 36.16
C GLY A 54 -2.42 -18.13 36.43
N ASP A 55 -3.42 -18.69 35.72
CA ASP A 55 -4.76 -19.09 36.17
C ASP A 55 -5.82 -18.07 36.65
N GLY A 56 -6.96 -18.04 35.95
CA GLY A 56 -8.19 -17.41 36.42
C GLY A 56 -9.40 -17.61 35.51
N ASP A 57 -9.86 -18.86 35.36
CA ASP A 57 -11.20 -19.19 34.84
C ASP A 57 -12.29 -18.68 35.80
N SER A 58 -13.36 -18.08 35.28
CA SER A 58 -14.78 -18.33 35.62
C SER A 58 -15.67 -17.11 35.30
N GLY A 59 -16.73 -17.30 34.52
CA GLY A 59 -18.02 -16.67 34.84
C GLY A 59 -18.81 -16.07 33.67
N ASP A 60 -19.78 -16.84 33.20
CA ASP A 60 -20.90 -16.43 32.36
C ASP A 60 -21.74 -15.29 32.98
N GLY A 61 -22.37 -14.46 32.14
CA GLY A 61 -23.31 -13.45 32.57
C GLY A 61 -24.05 -12.76 31.43
N ASP A 62 -25.06 -13.43 30.88
CA ASP A 62 -26.08 -12.85 30.00
C ASP A 62 -26.86 -11.76 30.75
N GLY A 63 -27.04 -10.59 30.14
CA GLY A 63 -27.74 -9.47 30.78
C GLY A 63 -28.17 -8.38 29.79
N ASP A 64 -29.15 -8.70 28.94
CA ASP A 64 -29.96 -7.74 28.20
C ASP A 64 -30.93 -7.05 29.17
N SER A 65 -30.80 -5.73 29.39
CA SER A 65 -31.93 -4.82 29.66
C SER A 65 -31.50 -3.34 29.75
N GLY A 66 -32.06 -2.53 28.84
CA GLY A 66 -32.76 -1.28 29.21
C GLY A 66 -31.95 0.00 29.23
N ASP A 67 -31.92 0.71 28.10
CA ASP A 67 -31.56 2.12 28.04
C ASP A 67 -32.76 2.98 28.51
N GLY A 68 -32.56 3.60 29.67
CA GLY A 68 -33.40 4.67 30.19
C GLY A 68 -32.50 5.84 30.51
N ASP A 69 -32.32 6.73 29.55
CA ASP A 69 -31.52 7.95 29.71
C ASP A 69 -32.31 8.99 30.50
N GLY A 70 -32.05 9.00 31.80
CA GLY A 70 -32.25 10.16 32.66
C GLY A 70 -31.01 11.04 32.60
N ASP A 71 -31.20 12.26 32.12
CA ASP A 71 -30.23 13.36 32.08
C ASP A 71 -29.75 13.76 33.49
N PRO A 72 -28.43 13.97 33.69
CA PRO A 72 -27.96 14.81 34.76
C PRO A 72 -26.91 15.84 34.30
N GLY A 73 -27.20 17.11 34.58
CA GLY A 73 -26.29 17.95 35.37
C GLY A 73 -25.60 19.11 34.67
N ASP A 74 -26.18 20.29 34.89
CA ASP A 74 -25.57 21.54 35.37
C ASP A 74 -24.04 21.70 35.39
N GLY A 75 -23.57 22.82 34.84
CA GLY A 75 -22.24 23.40 35.06
C GLY A 75 -22.20 24.90 34.73
N ASP A 76 -22.29 25.71 35.79
CA ASP A 76 -22.39 27.17 35.82
C ASP A 76 -21.22 27.96 35.22
N GLY A 77 -21.49 29.20 34.77
CA GLY A 77 -20.49 30.14 34.25
C GLY A 77 -20.88 31.62 34.20
N ASP A 78 -21.16 32.19 35.38
CA ASP A 78 -20.81 33.57 35.81
C ASP A 78 -21.75 34.79 35.58
N SER A 79 -22.30 35.22 36.74
CA SER A 79 -22.53 36.55 37.33
C SER A 79 -22.91 37.82 36.53
N GLY A 80 -23.92 38.52 37.07
CA GLY A 80 -23.94 40.00 37.02
C GLY A 80 -25.30 40.70 37.09
N ASP A 81 -25.96 40.65 38.25
CA ASP A 81 -26.80 41.68 38.93
C ASP A 81 -27.77 42.60 38.15
N GLY A 82 -29.03 42.65 38.62
CA GLY A 82 -29.90 43.81 38.36
C GLY A 82 -31.40 43.67 38.69
N ASP A 83 -31.71 43.51 39.97
CA ASP A 83 -32.99 43.68 40.70
C ASP A 83 -34.24 44.24 39.98
N GLY A 84 -35.40 43.61 40.28
CA GLY A 84 -36.71 44.20 40.06
C GLY A 84 -37.87 43.34 40.57
N ASP A 85 -38.17 43.44 41.88
CA ASP A 85 -39.31 42.84 42.57
C ASP A 85 -40.68 43.24 41.95
N GLY A 86 -41.66 42.34 41.99
CA GLY A 86 -43.05 42.68 41.68
C GLY A 86 -44.02 41.51 41.71
N ASP A 87 -44.47 41.13 42.91
CA ASP A 87 -45.64 40.27 43.14
C ASP A 87 -46.91 40.80 42.46
N GLY A 88 -47.83 39.90 42.14
CA GLY A 88 -49.26 40.16 42.32
C GLY A 88 -50.16 40.03 41.08
N ASP A 89 -51.06 39.04 41.18
CA ASP A 89 -52.50 39.11 40.91
C ASP A 89 -52.91 39.54 39.49
N GLY A 90 -53.46 38.68 38.64
CA GLY A 90 -54.76 38.06 38.89
C GLY A 90 -55.87 39.10 38.80
N ASP A 91 -56.34 39.43 37.60
CA ASP A 91 -57.69 39.97 37.40
C ASP A 91 -58.21 39.65 35.99
N THR A 92 -59.19 38.74 35.97
CA THR A 92 -60.22 38.66 34.94
C THR A 92 -61.12 39.88 35.05
N GLY A 93 -61.29 40.65 33.97
CA GLY A 93 -62.23 41.76 33.96
C GLY A 93 -62.46 42.31 32.57
N ASP A 94 -63.47 41.78 31.88
CA ASP A 94 -64.15 42.47 30.80
C ASP A 94 -64.69 43.81 31.33
N GLY A 95 -64.33 44.90 30.65
CA GLY A 95 -64.73 46.25 31.02
C GLY A 95 -64.71 47.17 29.81
N ASP A 96 -65.81 47.16 29.05
CA ASP A 96 -66.13 48.14 28.02
C ASP A 96 -65.97 49.57 28.54
N GLY A 97 -65.10 50.34 27.88
CA GLY A 97 -64.78 51.72 28.21
C GLY A 97 -64.46 52.53 26.97
N ASP A 98 -65.48 52.77 26.13
CA ASP A 98 -65.46 53.84 25.14
C ASP A 98 -65.11 55.18 25.82
N THR A 99 -63.94 55.72 25.49
CA THR A 99 -63.68 57.16 25.54
C THR A 99 -63.19 57.57 24.17
N GLY A 100 -64.09 58.09 23.37
CA GLY A 100 -63.83 58.39 21.97
C GLY A 100 -62.81 59.50 21.77
N ASP A 101 -62.15 59.41 20.63
CA ASP A 101 -61.70 60.54 19.85
C ASP A 101 -62.32 60.43 18.47
N GLY A 102 -62.91 61.53 18.00
CA GLY A 102 -63.55 61.63 16.70
C GLY A 102 -62.52 61.89 15.61
N ASP A 103 -61.61 60.94 15.44
CA ASP A 103 -60.65 60.88 14.35
C ASP A 103 -61.04 59.66 13.49
N GLY A 104 -60.80 59.74 12.18
CA GLY A 104 -61.22 58.70 11.23
C GLY A 104 -60.34 57.46 11.37
N ASP A 105 -60.56 56.71 12.44
CA ASP A 105 -59.82 55.49 12.74
C ASP A 105 -60.43 54.40 11.86
N SER A 106 -59.87 54.24 10.66
CA SER A 106 -60.03 53.04 9.83
C SER A 106 -59.68 51.82 10.69
N LEU A 107 -60.72 51.14 11.17
CA LEU A 107 -60.57 49.95 11.99
C LEU A 107 -60.41 48.77 11.04
N CYS A 108 -59.16 48.36 10.82
CA CYS A 108 -58.84 47.11 10.16
C CYS A 108 -59.64 45.96 10.81
N GLY A 109 -60.37 45.19 9.99
CA GLY A 109 -61.33 44.15 10.37
C GLY A 109 -62.81 44.53 10.41
N ASN A 110 -63.22 45.67 9.85
CA ASN A 110 -64.62 46.12 9.91
C ASN A 110 -65.49 45.67 8.70
N ALA A 111 -64.88 44.96 7.75
CA ALA A 111 -65.44 44.48 6.48
C ALA A 111 -65.81 45.59 5.46
N VAL A 112 -65.24 46.79 5.61
CA VAL A 112 -65.23 47.90 4.66
C VAL A 112 -63.82 48.45 4.49
N VAL A 113 -63.23 48.29 3.30
CA VAL A 113 -61.94 48.90 2.97
C VAL A 113 -62.01 50.42 3.06
N ASP A 114 -61.40 50.97 4.09
CA ASP A 114 -61.40 52.39 4.39
C ASP A 114 -60.20 53.12 3.72
N PRO A 115 -60.21 54.47 3.64
CA PRO A 115 -59.11 55.21 3.02
C PRO A 115 -57.78 55.04 3.76
N GLY A 116 -56.87 54.26 3.18
CA GLY A 116 -55.57 53.93 3.77
C GLY A 116 -55.34 52.43 3.93
N GLU A 117 -56.40 51.62 3.82
CA GLU A 117 -56.37 50.17 3.82
C GLU A 117 -56.34 49.63 2.38
N GLU A 118 -55.63 48.53 2.17
CA GLU A 118 -55.60 47.80 0.90
C GLU A 118 -56.58 46.62 0.89
N CYS A 119 -56.83 46.06 2.08
CA CYS A 119 -57.80 45.02 2.38
C CYS A 119 -58.39 45.27 3.77
N ASP A 120 -59.48 44.59 4.16
CA ASP A 120 -60.15 44.85 5.44
C ASP A 120 -60.73 43.58 6.10
N VAL A 121 -59.85 42.60 6.34
CA VAL A 121 -60.22 41.33 6.97
C VAL A 121 -59.92 41.34 8.47
N GLY A 122 -58.96 42.16 8.93
CA GLY A 122 -58.62 42.31 10.35
C GLY A 122 -57.86 41.15 10.97
N ASN A 123 -57.53 40.14 10.18
CA ASN A 123 -56.69 39.00 10.54
C ASN A 123 -55.87 38.56 9.32
N GLU A 124 -54.81 37.80 9.56
CA GLU A 124 -53.95 37.30 8.50
C GLU A 124 -54.73 36.34 7.58
N THR A 125 -54.62 36.57 6.28
CA THR A 125 -55.11 35.69 5.22
C THR A 125 -54.09 35.61 4.08
N MET A 126 -54.26 34.68 3.14
CA MET A 126 -53.41 34.58 1.94
C MET A 126 -53.38 35.84 1.03
N TYR A 127 -54.11 36.90 1.36
CA TYR A 127 -54.20 38.12 0.55
C TYR A 127 -54.20 39.41 1.38
N CYS A 128 -54.13 39.32 2.72
CA CYS A 128 -54.29 40.47 3.60
C CYS A 128 -53.55 40.21 4.91
N ASP A 129 -52.77 41.18 5.33
CA ASP A 129 -52.05 41.18 6.60
C ASP A 129 -52.93 41.69 7.73
N SER A 130 -52.49 41.47 8.97
CA SER A 130 -53.25 41.93 10.15
C SER A 130 -53.28 43.45 10.31
N ASP A 131 -52.43 44.17 9.59
CA ASP A 131 -52.42 45.64 9.53
C ASP A 131 -53.20 46.20 8.32
N CYS A 132 -53.92 45.35 7.59
CA CYS A 132 -54.74 45.69 6.42
C CYS A 132 -53.97 46.19 5.19
N THR A 133 -52.69 45.80 5.08
CA THR A 133 -51.93 45.83 3.83
C THR A 133 -52.08 44.50 3.07
N PHE A 134 -51.81 44.51 1.75
CA PHE A 134 -51.83 43.25 1.00
C PHE A 134 -50.64 42.38 1.38
N ALA A 135 -50.91 41.10 1.66
CA ALA A 135 -49.88 40.08 1.88
C ALA A 135 -49.00 39.93 0.64
N VAL A 136 -47.87 40.65 0.62
CA VAL A 136 -46.95 40.74 -0.51
C VAL A 136 -45.54 40.51 -0.01
N CYS A 137 -44.93 39.45 -0.53
CA CYS A 137 -43.53 39.16 -0.29
C CYS A 137 -42.61 40.39 -0.40
N GLY A 138 -41.89 40.68 0.69
CA GLY A 138 -40.92 41.77 0.78
C GLY A 138 -41.52 43.09 1.23
N ASP A 139 -42.68 43.09 1.88
CA ASP A 139 -43.34 44.28 2.42
C ASP A 139 -42.95 44.60 3.87
N GLY A 140 -42.20 43.69 4.51
CA GLY A 140 -41.73 43.83 5.89
C GLY A 140 -42.65 43.17 6.90
N TYR A 141 -43.72 42.48 6.46
CA TYR A 141 -44.69 41.79 7.29
C TYR A 141 -44.74 40.30 6.96
N HIS A 142 -44.17 39.46 7.83
CA HIS A 142 -44.18 38.00 7.62
C HIS A 142 -45.59 37.38 7.83
N ASN A 143 -46.32 37.20 6.74
CA ASN A 143 -47.61 36.53 6.71
C ASN A 143 -47.48 35.02 6.58
N THR A 144 -47.43 34.33 7.72
CA THR A 144 -47.28 32.85 7.81
C THR A 144 -48.34 32.01 7.06
N LEU A 145 -49.42 32.61 6.56
CA LEU A 145 -50.43 31.93 5.73
C LEU A 145 -50.19 32.10 4.23
N SER A 146 -49.39 33.08 3.82
CA SER A 146 -49.07 33.41 2.42
C SER A 146 -47.63 33.09 2.06
N GLU A 147 -46.71 33.19 3.01
CA GLU A 147 -45.27 33.09 2.76
C GLU A 147 -44.50 32.40 3.90
N GLU A 148 -43.29 31.91 3.61
CA GLU A 148 -42.44 31.17 4.54
C GLU A 148 -41.37 32.05 5.22
N CYS A 149 -41.11 33.23 4.67
CA CYS A 149 -40.18 34.23 5.20
C CYS A 149 -40.54 35.64 4.67
N ASP A 150 -40.07 36.73 5.30
CA ASP A 150 -40.13 38.08 4.72
C ASP A 150 -38.90 38.87 5.20
N ASP A 151 -38.10 39.39 4.26
CA ASP A 151 -36.88 40.17 4.51
C ASP A 151 -37.05 41.67 4.19
N GLY A 152 -38.30 42.11 4.02
CA GLY A 152 -38.67 43.50 3.80
C GLY A 152 -38.27 44.07 2.45
N ASN A 153 -37.88 43.22 1.48
CA ASN A 153 -37.63 43.67 0.12
C ASN A 153 -37.83 42.57 -0.93
N ALA A 154 -37.72 42.92 -2.22
CA ALA A 154 -37.94 41.99 -3.34
C ALA A 154 -36.63 41.49 -3.98
N GLN A 155 -35.50 41.62 -3.28
CA GLN A 155 -34.23 41.07 -3.72
C GLN A 155 -34.19 39.60 -3.32
N ASN A 156 -33.95 38.74 -4.29
CA ASN A 156 -34.00 37.31 -4.03
C ASN A 156 -32.72 36.79 -3.34
N ASN A 157 -31.75 37.65 -3.00
CA ASN A 157 -30.39 37.25 -2.61
C ASN A 157 -29.98 37.72 -1.19
N ASP A 158 -30.91 38.16 -0.35
CA ASP A 158 -30.60 38.70 0.98
C ASP A 158 -31.52 38.24 2.13
N GLY A 159 -32.28 37.15 1.95
CA GLY A 159 -33.01 36.49 3.04
C GLY A 159 -34.21 35.64 2.59
N CYS A 160 -34.88 36.06 1.52
CA CYS A 160 -36.05 35.39 0.94
C CYS A 160 -36.01 35.40 -0.58
N ILE A 161 -36.48 34.32 -1.22
CA ILE A 161 -36.70 34.30 -2.68
C ILE A 161 -38.15 34.69 -2.96
N GLY A 162 -38.47 35.52 -3.95
CA GLY A 162 -39.85 35.71 -4.40
C GLY A 162 -40.40 34.39 -4.98
N PRO A 163 -41.43 33.73 -4.41
CA PRO A 163 -42.60 34.25 -3.67
C PRO A 163 -42.55 34.09 -2.12
N CYS A 164 -41.48 34.57 -1.51
CA CYS A 164 -41.12 34.48 -0.09
C CYS A 164 -41.01 33.05 0.44
N VAL A 165 -40.05 32.33 -0.16
CA VAL A 165 -39.61 30.99 0.23
C VAL A 165 -38.16 31.10 0.74
N ILE A 166 -37.79 30.24 1.68
CA ILE A 166 -36.41 30.18 2.19
C ILE A 166 -35.50 29.60 1.09
N ASN A 167 -34.27 30.10 0.96
CA ASN A 167 -33.28 29.52 0.06
C ASN A 167 -32.94 28.09 0.51
N VAL A 168 -32.98 27.11 -0.39
CA VAL A 168 -32.69 25.71 -0.09
C VAL A 168 -31.59 25.23 -1.00
N CYS A 169 -30.50 24.71 -0.41
CA CYS A 169 -29.44 24.06 -1.18
C CYS A 169 -29.99 22.86 -1.97
N GLY A 170 -29.72 22.83 -3.26
CA GLY A 170 -30.24 21.84 -4.18
C GLY A 170 -31.54 22.25 -4.87
N ASP A 171 -31.88 23.55 -4.90
CA ASP A 171 -33.08 24.06 -5.58
C ASP A 171 -32.83 24.42 -7.07
N GLY A 172 -31.58 24.37 -7.50
CA GLY A 172 -31.10 24.64 -8.85
C GLY A 172 -30.67 26.09 -9.10
N THR A 173 -30.51 26.91 -8.04
CA THR A 173 -30.24 28.34 -8.17
C THR A 173 -29.12 28.82 -7.27
N VAL A 174 -27.90 29.04 -7.82
CA VAL A 174 -26.76 29.60 -7.05
C VAL A 174 -26.99 31.04 -6.58
N TRP A 175 -27.00 31.26 -5.26
CA TRP A 175 -27.16 32.57 -4.61
C TRP A 175 -25.84 33.24 -4.20
N GLU A 176 -25.42 34.30 -4.91
CA GLU A 176 -24.16 35.02 -4.65
C GLU A 176 -24.09 35.56 -3.20
N GLY A 177 -23.11 35.05 -2.44
CA GLY A 177 -22.86 35.46 -1.05
C GLY A 177 -23.63 34.67 0.00
N VAL A 178 -24.48 33.73 -0.41
CA VAL A 178 -25.21 32.81 0.48
C VAL A 178 -24.69 31.38 0.30
N GLU A 179 -24.44 30.97 -0.95
CA GLU A 179 -23.87 29.66 -1.30
C GLU A 179 -22.78 29.78 -2.35
N GLU A 180 -21.89 28.80 -2.38
CA GLU A 180 -20.78 28.73 -3.34
C GLU A 180 -21.14 27.96 -4.61
N CYS A 181 -22.10 27.03 -4.51
CA CYS A 181 -22.59 26.17 -5.58
C CYS A 181 -24.05 25.74 -5.30
N ASP A 182 -24.73 25.17 -6.31
CA ASP A 182 -26.02 24.47 -6.22
C ASP A 182 -26.18 23.61 -7.48
N ASP A 183 -26.51 22.32 -7.32
CA ASP A 183 -26.62 21.33 -8.39
C ASP A 183 -28.04 20.71 -8.51
N ALA A 184 -29.04 21.41 -7.99
CA ALA A 184 -30.46 21.04 -8.03
C ALA A 184 -30.80 19.69 -7.40
N ASN A 185 -29.98 19.18 -6.48
CA ASN A 185 -30.25 17.93 -5.80
C ASN A 185 -29.66 17.88 -4.37
N ASN A 186 -29.82 16.73 -3.69
CA ASN A 186 -29.37 16.54 -2.29
C ASN A 186 -28.39 15.36 -2.16
N VAL A 187 -27.57 15.16 -3.19
CA VAL A 187 -26.44 14.23 -3.20
C VAL A 187 -25.21 15.03 -2.79
N ASN A 188 -24.37 14.45 -1.93
CA ASN A 188 -23.22 15.16 -1.35
C ASN A 188 -21.90 14.84 -2.07
N THR A 189 -21.97 14.18 -3.22
CA THR A 189 -20.84 13.51 -3.89
C THR A 189 -20.81 13.83 -5.39
N ASP A 190 -21.55 14.84 -5.81
CA ASP A 190 -21.66 15.39 -7.16
C ASP A 190 -21.54 16.92 -7.08
N GLU A 191 -21.79 17.63 -8.17
CA GLU A 191 -21.35 19.01 -8.46
C GLU A 191 -21.41 20.03 -7.29
N CYS A 192 -22.27 19.87 -6.28
CA CYS A 192 -22.26 20.66 -5.05
C CYS A 192 -22.52 19.85 -3.78
N LYS A 193 -21.97 20.26 -2.62
CA LYS A 193 -22.34 19.67 -1.32
C LYS A 193 -23.76 20.03 -0.94
N ASN A 194 -24.36 19.20 -0.09
CA ASN A 194 -25.65 19.45 0.54
C ASN A 194 -25.66 20.67 1.49
N ASP A 195 -24.49 21.18 1.87
CA ASP A 195 -24.32 22.42 2.63
C ASP A 195 -23.95 23.62 1.76
N CYS A 196 -24.00 23.45 0.43
CA CYS A 196 -23.80 24.51 -0.55
C CYS A 196 -22.40 25.14 -0.55
N THR A 197 -21.42 24.34 -0.13
CA THR A 197 -19.99 24.64 -0.26
C THR A 197 -19.34 23.77 -1.34
N ASN A 198 -18.24 24.24 -1.91
CA ASN A 198 -17.50 23.43 -2.87
C ASN A 198 -16.83 22.23 -2.18
N ALA A 199 -16.65 21.15 -2.94
CA ALA A 199 -15.72 20.08 -2.58
C ALA A 199 -14.32 20.65 -2.33
N PHE A 200 -13.63 20.11 -1.33
CA PHE A 200 -12.21 20.35 -1.17
C PHE A 200 -11.55 19.13 -0.54
N CYS A 201 -10.30 18.89 -0.92
CA CYS A 201 -9.53 17.78 -0.38
C CYS A 201 -9.40 17.88 1.14
N GLY A 202 -9.58 16.79 1.87
CA GLY A 202 -9.51 16.77 3.34
C GLY A 202 -10.84 17.07 4.03
N ASP A 203 -11.97 17.07 3.30
CA ASP A 203 -13.31 17.36 3.84
C ASP A 203 -14.06 16.12 4.36
N GLY A 204 -13.48 14.93 4.18
CA GLY A 204 -14.04 13.64 4.59
C GLY A 204 -15.05 13.02 3.64
N VAL A 205 -15.16 13.51 2.42
CA VAL A 205 -16.00 12.94 1.36
C VAL A 205 -15.13 12.67 0.14
N ILE A 206 -15.20 11.46 -0.43
CA ILE A 206 -14.53 11.15 -1.71
C ILE A 206 -15.44 11.53 -2.87
N TRP A 207 -14.94 12.38 -3.75
CA TRP A 207 -15.66 12.81 -4.96
C TRP A 207 -15.26 11.99 -6.18
N GLU A 208 -16.12 11.04 -6.57
CA GLU A 208 -15.87 10.19 -7.74
C GLU A 208 -15.59 11.06 -8.99
N GLU A 209 -14.51 10.74 -9.70
CA GLU A 209 -14.00 11.47 -10.88
C GLU A 209 -13.35 12.84 -10.63
N VAL A 210 -13.35 13.36 -9.40
CA VAL A 210 -12.66 14.61 -9.02
C VAL A 210 -11.46 14.34 -8.12
N GLU A 211 -11.61 13.46 -7.14
CA GLU A 211 -10.59 13.13 -6.13
C GLU A 211 -10.22 11.64 -6.22
N GLN A 212 -8.94 11.32 -6.00
CA GLN A 212 -8.45 9.93 -5.98
C GLN A 212 -8.44 9.34 -4.57
N CYS A 213 -8.22 10.19 -3.56
CA CYS A 213 -8.13 9.86 -2.15
C CYS A 213 -8.78 10.93 -1.28
N GLU A 214 -8.95 10.61 0.01
CA GLU A 214 -9.39 11.51 1.08
C GLU A 214 -8.86 10.96 2.42
N ASP A 215 -8.11 11.78 3.16
CA ASP A 215 -7.44 11.38 4.41
C ASP A 215 -7.73 12.32 5.61
N LEU A 216 -8.80 13.10 5.49
CA LEU A 216 -9.37 13.98 6.53
C LEU A 216 -8.47 15.14 6.94
N ASN A 217 -7.41 15.41 6.18
CA ASN A 217 -6.47 16.46 6.54
C ASN A 217 -5.84 17.14 5.29
N MET A 218 -4.91 18.07 5.54
CA MET A 218 -4.24 18.86 4.49
C MET A 218 -2.71 18.79 4.64
N VAL A 219 -2.21 17.60 4.93
CA VAL A 219 -0.79 17.25 4.94
C VAL A 219 -0.47 16.68 3.56
N ASP A 220 0.66 17.09 2.99
CA ASP A 220 1.08 16.71 1.62
C ASP A 220 1.99 15.46 1.61
N THR A 221 2.07 14.74 2.72
CA THR A 221 3.11 13.72 2.97
C THR A 221 2.56 12.50 3.72
N ASP A 222 1.27 12.23 3.63
CA ASP A 222 0.59 11.05 4.18
C ASP A 222 -0.32 10.40 3.13
N ALA A 223 -1.51 9.90 3.47
CA ALA A 223 -2.28 9.05 2.56
C ALA A 223 -2.75 9.77 1.27
N CYS A 224 -2.85 11.10 1.31
CA CYS A 224 -3.33 11.90 0.21
C CYS A 224 -2.53 13.21 0.08
N THR A 225 -2.35 13.72 -1.13
CA THR A 225 -1.85 15.10 -1.31
C THR A 225 -2.95 16.12 -1.05
N ASN A 226 -2.59 17.38 -0.79
CA ASN A 226 -3.50 18.55 -0.76
C ASN A 226 -4.23 18.82 -2.09
N THR A 227 -3.91 18.06 -3.13
CA THR A 227 -4.59 18.08 -4.44
C THR A 227 -5.36 16.79 -4.73
N CYS A 228 -5.61 15.99 -3.69
CA CYS A 228 -6.37 14.75 -3.74
C CYS A 228 -5.86 13.75 -4.78
N GLN A 229 -4.54 13.65 -4.86
CA GLN A 229 -3.82 12.59 -5.56
C GLN A 229 -3.28 11.60 -4.55
N ASP A 230 -3.36 10.31 -4.90
CA ASP A 230 -2.85 9.21 -4.08
C ASP A 230 -1.37 9.39 -3.78
N ALA A 231 -0.94 8.96 -2.59
CA ALA A 231 0.47 8.71 -2.30
C ALA A 231 1.05 7.70 -3.32
N VAL A 232 2.25 7.98 -3.83
CA VAL A 232 2.92 7.14 -4.84
C VAL A 232 4.31 6.78 -4.35
N CYS A 233 4.51 5.49 -4.10
CA CYS A 233 5.83 4.91 -3.88
C CYS A 233 6.78 5.23 -5.05
N GLY A 234 8.05 5.51 -4.75
CA GLY A 234 9.10 5.75 -5.75
C GLY A 234 9.11 7.17 -6.32
N ASP A 235 8.48 8.14 -5.64
CA ASP A 235 8.41 9.53 -6.07
C ASP A 235 9.31 10.50 -5.28
N GLY A 236 10.05 9.97 -4.30
CA GLY A 236 11.00 10.71 -3.48
C GLY A 236 10.40 11.28 -2.20
N ILE A 237 9.15 10.98 -1.87
CA ILE A 237 8.44 11.45 -0.69
C ILE A 237 8.12 10.26 0.20
N LEU A 238 8.60 10.29 1.45
CA LEU A 238 8.20 9.29 2.44
C LEU A 238 6.79 9.59 2.96
N TRP A 239 5.80 8.79 2.56
CA TRP A 239 4.39 8.97 2.94
C TRP A 239 4.07 8.36 4.32
N GLU A 240 3.86 9.21 5.33
CA GLU A 240 3.68 8.79 6.73
C GLU A 240 2.47 7.86 6.90
N GLY A 241 2.72 6.66 7.42
CA GLY A 241 1.67 5.66 7.66
C GLY A 241 1.18 4.92 6.42
N VAL A 242 1.69 5.26 5.23
CA VAL A 242 1.43 4.56 3.95
C VAL A 242 2.59 3.65 3.60
N GLU A 243 3.82 4.11 3.84
CA GLU A 243 5.05 3.38 3.49
C GLU A 243 6.16 3.58 4.52
N VAL A 244 7.20 2.75 4.42
CA VAL A 244 8.35 2.76 5.34
C VAL A 244 9.64 3.26 4.71
N CYS A 245 9.73 3.25 3.38
CA CYS A 245 10.86 3.70 2.60
C CYS A 245 10.39 4.31 1.28
N ASP A 246 11.23 5.15 0.68
CA ASP A 246 11.11 5.63 -0.70
C ASP A 246 12.51 6.06 -1.16
N ASP A 247 12.92 5.64 -2.35
CA ASP A 247 14.19 6.05 -2.96
C ASP A 247 14.07 6.65 -4.37
N ASN A 248 12.90 7.20 -4.68
CA ASN A 248 12.60 7.91 -5.91
C ASN A 248 12.73 7.04 -7.18
N ASN A 249 12.51 5.73 -7.07
CA ASN A 249 12.42 4.83 -8.22
C ASN A 249 11.56 3.57 -7.93
N PHE A 250 11.51 2.62 -8.87
CA PHE A 250 10.74 1.36 -8.78
C PHE A 250 11.63 0.14 -9.08
N ASP A 251 12.91 0.24 -8.77
CA ASP A 251 13.87 -0.86 -8.86
C ASP A 251 13.74 -1.67 -7.59
N ASP A 252 13.48 -2.97 -7.72
CA ASP A 252 13.24 -3.82 -6.55
C ASP A 252 14.56 -4.26 -5.88
N ASP A 253 15.71 -4.08 -6.56
CA ASP A 253 17.02 -4.59 -6.15
C ASP A 253 17.92 -3.53 -5.46
N ASP A 254 17.37 -2.42 -4.97
CA ASP A 254 18.14 -1.32 -4.38
C ASP A 254 17.84 -1.03 -2.89
N MET A 255 17.56 0.21 -2.50
CA MET A 255 17.41 0.59 -1.08
C MET A 255 15.95 0.56 -0.63
N CYS A 256 15.01 0.64 -1.56
CA CYS A 256 13.59 0.54 -1.29
C CYS A 256 12.88 -0.12 -2.49
N PRO A 257 12.28 -1.32 -2.32
CA PRO A 257 11.59 -1.97 -3.41
C PRO A 257 10.40 -1.14 -3.91
N GLY A 258 9.93 -1.40 -5.13
CA GLY A 258 8.77 -0.72 -5.72
C GLY A 258 7.43 -0.99 -5.01
N SER A 259 7.44 -1.84 -3.97
CA SER A 259 6.32 -2.03 -3.03
C SER A 259 6.29 -0.98 -1.91
N CYS A 260 7.41 -0.29 -1.65
CA CYS A 260 7.67 0.58 -0.50
C CYS A 260 7.37 -0.06 0.87
N GLU A 261 7.35 -1.39 0.88
CA GLU A 261 7.43 -2.23 2.06
C GLU A 261 8.90 -2.65 2.26
N PRO A 262 9.34 -2.95 3.49
CA PRO A 262 10.69 -3.46 3.69
C PRO A 262 10.83 -4.78 2.93
N ALA A 263 11.89 -4.89 2.12
CA ALA A 263 12.32 -6.19 1.59
C ALA A 263 12.54 -7.16 2.75
N PHE A 264 12.18 -8.42 2.53
CA PHE A 264 12.38 -9.48 3.50
C PHE A 264 12.91 -10.73 2.82
N CYS A 265 13.80 -11.40 3.54
CA CYS A 265 14.32 -12.69 3.11
C CYS A 265 13.24 -13.64 2.59
N GLY A 266 13.44 -14.15 1.39
CA GLY A 266 12.52 -15.05 0.70
C GLY A 266 11.44 -14.35 -0.13
N ASP A 267 11.53 -13.05 -0.37
CA ASP A 267 10.55 -12.30 -1.18
C ASP A 267 10.88 -12.26 -2.68
N GLY A 268 12.09 -12.68 -3.04
CA GLY A 268 12.61 -12.77 -4.39
C GLY A 268 13.49 -11.59 -4.81
N TYR A 269 13.75 -10.63 -3.92
CA TYR A 269 14.54 -9.43 -4.18
C TYR A 269 15.66 -9.30 -3.16
N THR A 270 16.85 -8.87 -3.60
CA THR A 270 17.98 -8.68 -2.69
C THR A 270 18.15 -7.21 -2.33
N LEU A 271 17.97 -6.85 -1.06
CA LEU A 271 18.12 -5.46 -0.62
C LEU A 271 19.58 -5.08 -0.36
N LEU A 272 20.09 -4.10 -1.13
CA LEU A 272 21.52 -3.77 -1.12
C LEU A 272 21.99 -3.25 0.25
N GLY A 273 22.91 -4.00 0.86
CA GLY A 273 23.52 -3.63 2.14
C GLY A 273 22.67 -4.00 3.37
N VAL A 274 21.54 -4.68 3.17
CA VAL A 274 20.73 -5.29 4.22
C VAL A 274 20.78 -6.82 4.13
N GLU A 275 20.66 -7.38 2.92
CA GLU A 275 20.63 -8.83 2.66
C GLU A 275 21.85 -9.27 1.84
N GLU A 276 22.39 -10.45 2.13
CA GLU A 276 23.51 -11.05 1.35
C GLU A 276 22.99 -11.85 0.14
N CYS A 277 21.77 -12.39 0.26
CA CYS A 277 21.08 -13.19 -0.75
C CYS A 277 19.57 -13.11 -0.54
N ASP A 278 18.82 -13.60 -1.54
CA ASP A 278 17.39 -13.93 -1.46
C ASP A 278 17.10 -14.99 -2.53
N ASP A 279 16.41 -16.09 -2.17
CA ASP A 279 16.04 -17.16 -3.09
C ASP A 279 14.52 -17.41 -3.17
N ALA A 280 13.74 -16.36 -2.90
CA ALA A 280 12.29 -16.30 -3.01
C ALA A 280 11.53 -17.34 -2.17
N ASN A 281 12.17 -17.91 -1.14
CA ASN A 281 11.55 -18.86 -0.26
C ASN A 281 12.13 -18.81 1.17
N MET A 282 11.58 -19.64 2.07
CA MET A 282 11.92 -19.64 3.50
C MET A 282 12.47 -21.01 3.96
N VAL A 283 13.26 -21.66 3.11
CA VAL A 283 13.98 -22.89 3.41
C VAL A 283 15.37 -22.48 3.91
N ASP A 284 15.92 -23.18 4.90
CA ASP A 284 17.26 -22.86 5.44
C ASP A 284 18.38 -23.67 4.76
N ASP A 285 18.01 -24.72 4.04
CA ASP A 285 18.91 -25.73 3.47
C ASP A 285 19.16 -25.51 1.97
N ASP A 286 18.88 -24.31 1.44
CA ASP A 286 19.16 -23.87 0.08
C ASP A 286 20.12 -22.68 0.03
N PHE A 287 20.15 -21.95 -1.10
CA PHE A 287 21.18 -20.97 -1.41
C PHE A 287 21.20 -19.82 -0.40
N CYS A 288 20.04 -19.44 0.10
CA CYS A 288 19.86 -18.39 1.08
C CYS A 288 19.14 -18.91 2.33
N THR A 289 19.73 -18.71 3.50
CA THR A 289 19.05 -19.05 4.75
C THR A 289 17.92 -18.04 5.05
N ASN A 290 17.03 -18.39 5.98
CA ASN A 290 15.99 -17.49 6.48
C ASN A 290 16.53 -16.23 7.21
N ASP A 291 17.84 -16.17 7.49
CA ASP A 291 18.50 -14.99 8.05
C ASP A 291 19.28 -14.16 7.01
N CYS A 292 19.04 -14.44 5.72
CA CYS A 292 19.60 -13.72 4.58
C CYS A 292 21.13 -13.74 4.55
N THR A 293 21.69 -14.82 5.08
CA THR A 293 23.08 -15.19 4.89
C THR A 293 23.14 -16.28 3.84
N SER A 294 24.08 -16.18 2.91
CA SER A 294 24.15 -17.20 1.88
C SER A 294 24.92 -18.41 2.41
N ASN A 295 24.34 -19.60 2.24
CA ASN A 295 25.04 -20.87 2.48
C ASN A 295 26.11 -21.14 1.41
N GLY A 296 26.20 -20.28 0.40
CA GLY A 296 26.96 -20.51 -0.81
C GLY A 296 26.21 -21.42 -1.76
N TRP A 297 26.93 -21.86 -2.78
CA TRP A 297 26.41 -22.82 -3.74
C TRP A 297 26.52 -24.23 -3.16
N TYR A 298 25.59 -24.57 -2.26
CA TYR A 298 25.53 -25.84 -1.54
C TYR A 298 24.21 -26.58 -1.82
N ASP A 299 24.28 -27.91 -1.97
CA ASP A 299 23.10 -28.79 -1.99
C ASP A 299 23.45 -30.19 -1.47
N ASP A 300 22.81 -30.60 -0.37
CA ASP A 300 22.86 -31.97 0.16
C ASP A 300 21.65 -32.82 -0.24
N PHE A 301 20.76 -32.28 -1.07
CA PHE A 301 19.58 -32.95 -1.62
C PHE A 301 18.53 -33.38 -0.60
N GLU A 302 18.59 -32.88 0.64
CA GLU A 302 17.64 -33.22 1.71
C GLU A 302 16.25 -32.60 1.50
N SER A 303 16.14 -31.59 0.65
CA SER A 303 14.86 -31.06 0.12
C SER A 303 14.05 -32.13 -0.64
N ASN A 304 14.69 -33.25 -1.03
CA ASN A 304 14.10 -34.33 -1.81
C ASN A 304 13.54 -33.85 -3.17
N ASP A 305 14.09 -32.77 -3.70
CA ASP A 305 13.92 -32.34 -5.08
C ASP A 305 15.25 -31.81 -5.65
N LEU A 306 15.22 -31.26 -6.85
CA LEU A 306 16.39 -30.68 -7.51
C LEU A 306 16.19 -29.18 -7.74
N ASN A 307 15.57 -28.49 -6.77
CA ASN A 307 15.26 -27.06 -6.86
C ASN A 307 16.21 -26.19 -6.02
N THR A 308 16.95 -26.77 -5.06
CA THR A 308 17.92 -26.06 -4.20
C THR A 308 18.94 -25.26 -5.03
N LEU A 309 19.45 -25.87 -6.11
CA LEU A 309 20.23 -25.21 -7.15
C LEU A 309 19.50 -25.39 -8.48
N PRO A 310 19.80 -24.59 -9.53
CA PRO A 310 19.17 -24.69 -10.85
C PRO A 310 19.67 -25.91 -11.63
N TRP A 311 19.46 -27.09 -11.05
CA TRP A 311 19.84 -28.38 -11.60
C TRP A 311 19.06 -28.67 -12.89
N SER A 312 19.79 -29.16 -13.88
CA SER A 312 19.27 -29.76 -15.09
C SER A 312 19.75 -31.20 -15.14
N SER A 313 18.92 -32.07 -15.69
CA SER A 313 19.19 -33.50 -15.78
C SER A 313 18.85 -33.96 -17.19
N ASP A 314 19.67 -34.82 -17.78
CA ASP A 314 19.48 -35.27 -19.18
C ASP A 314 20.06 -36.67 -19.45
N GLY A 315 20.01 -37.08 -20.71
CA GLY A 315 20.48 -38.39 -21.17
C GLY A 315 19.34 -39.37 -21.48
N ASP A 316 19.64 -40.66 -21.39
CA ASP A 316 18.68 -41.75 -21.59
C ASP A 316 17.76 -41.96 -20.38
N ALA A 317 18.19 -41.52 -19.20
CA ALA A 317 17.39 -41.45 -17.98
C ALA A 317 17.87 -40.28 -17.11
N MET A 318 16.93 -39.66 -16.40
CA MET A 318 17.19 -38.50 -15.56
C MET A 318 17.81 -38.94 -14.22
N TRP A 319 18.77 -38.16 -13.72
CA TRP A 319 19.07 -38.10 -12.30
C TRP A 319 17.88 -37.57 -11.50
N ALA A 320 17.77 -38.01 -10.25
CA ALA A 320 16.78 -37.56 -9.28
C ALA A 320 17.29 -37.82 -7.85
N THR A 321 16.67 -37.15 -6.88
CA THR A 321 16.88 -37.42 -5.45
C THR A 321 16.49 -38.87 -5.11
N SER A 322 17.20 -39.46 -4.14
CA SER A 322 17.05 -40.86 -3.77
C SER A 322 17.41 -41.10 -2.31
N ASN A 323 16.60 -41.93 -1.64
CA ASN A 323 16.84 -42.38 -0.27
C ASN A 323 17.54 -43.76 -0.18
N THR A 324 18.12 -44.23 -1.27
CA THR A 324 18.62 -45.62 -1.33
C THR A 324 19.99 -45.79 -0.70
N GLU A 325 20.87 -44.81 -0.85
CA GLU A 325 22.27 -44.87 -0.43
C GLU A 325 22.82 -43.48 -0.08
N PRO A 326 22.11 -42.60 0.65
CA PRO A 326 22.61 -41.25 0.95
C PRO A 326 23.94 -41.32 1.73
N HIS A 327 24.84 -40.35 1.51
CA HIS A 327 26.08 -40.24 2.28
C HIS A 327 25.79 -39.67 3.67
N GLN A 328 25.03 -38.58 3.72
CA GLN A 328 24.52 -37.95 4.93
C GLN A 328 22.98 -37.84 4.84
N GLY A 329 22.30 -37.64 5.97
CA GLY A 329 20.85 -37.41 5.94
C GLY A 329 20.01 -38.58 5.41
N SER A 330 18.93 -38.25 4.71
CA SER A 330 17.92 -39.16 4.18
C SER A 330 17.94 -39.27 2.66
N PHE A 331 18.53 -38.30 1.97
CA PHE A 331 18.50 -38.16 0.52
C PHE A 331 19.90 -37.84 -0.03
N GLY A 332 20.00 -37.95 -1.34
CA GLY A 332 21.20 -37.73 -2.13
C GLY A 332 20.80 -37.87 -3.60
N ALA A 333 21.58 -37.33 -4.54
CA ALA A 333 21.25 -37.44 -5.95
C ALA A 333 21.78 -38.76 -6.55
N ALA A 334 20.93 -39.46 -7.31
CA ALA A 334 21.28 -40.73 -7.94
C ALA A 334 21.05 -40.71 -9.45
N SER A 335 21.93 -41.39 -10.18
CA SER A 335 21.79 -41.56 -11.62
C SER A 335 20.52 -42.31 -11.99
N GLY A 336 19.95 -41.96 -13.14
CA GLY A 336 18.83 -42.69 -13.73
C GLY A 336 19.19 -44.17 -13.99
N THR A 337 18.17 -45.02 -14.01
CA THR A 337 18.36 -46.44 -14.35
C THR A 337 18.54 -46.57 -15.86
N ILE A 338 19.78 -46.85 -16.29
CA ILE A 338 20.18 -46.94 -17.70
C ILE A 338 20.67 -48.36 -18.06
N THR A 339 20.66 -48.69 -19.35
CA THR A 339 21.15 -49.97 -19.89
C THR A 339 22.44 -49.77 -20.71
N ASN A 340 22.89 -50.80 -21.44
CA ASN A 340 24.15 -50.75 -22.19
C ASN A 340 24.18 -49.61 -23.22
N SER A 341 25.33 -48.95 -23.34
CA SER A 341 25.57 -47.83 -24.27
C SER A 341 24.65 -46.63 -24.07
N GLN A 342 24.13 -46.47 -22.85
CA GLN A 342 23.31 -45.35 -22.43
C GLN A 342 24.06 -44.49 -21.41
N GLN A 343 23.53 -43.29 -21.18
CA GLN A 343 24.10 -42.29 -20.30
C GLN A 343 23.02 -41.55 -19.51
N SER A 344 23.38 -41.05 -18.34
CA SER A 344 22.52 -40.26 -17.47
C SER A 344 23.34 -39.12 -16.88
N HIS A 345 22.84 -37.90 -16.95
CA HIS A 345 23.60 -36.72 -16.51
C HIS A 345 22.80 -35.82 -15.59
N LEU A 346 23.54 -35.13 -14.73
CA LEU A 346 23.10 -34.03 -13.89
C LEU A 346 24.08 -32.88 -14.11
N GLU A 347 23.56 -31.68 -14.28
CA GLU A 347 24.35 -30.48 -14.52
C GLU A 347 23.76 -29.27 -13.81
N VAL A 348 24.62 -28.32 -13.44
CA VAL A 348 24.22 -27.01 -12.92
C VAL A 348 25.16 -25.96 -13.49
N THR A 349 24.64 -24.79 -13.82
CA THR A 349 25.43 -23.65 -14.31
C THR A 349 25.31 -22.51 -13.32
N LEU A 350 26.43 -22.07 -12.77
CA LEU A 350 26.49 -21.08 -11.69
C LEU A 350 27.50 -19.98 -12.03
N LEU A 351 27.22 -18.78 -11.53
CA LEU A 351 28.15 -17.67 -11.56
C LEU A 351 28.97 -17.66 -10.27
N ILE A 352 30.25 -17.99 -10.38
CA ILE A 352 31.19 -18.04 -9.27
C ILE A 352 31.83 -16.65 -9.10
N PRO A 353 31.63 -15.95 -7.97
CA PRO A 353 32.01 -14.54 -7.82
C PRO A 353 33.52 -14.33 -7.61
N SER A 354 34.20 -15.32 -7.05
CA SER A 354 35.65 -15.32 -6.80
C SER A 354 36.23 -16.73 -6.91
N ASP A 355 37.54 -16.84 -7.16
CA ASP A 355 38.22 -18.15 -7.20
C ASP A 355 37.88 -18.99 -5.96
N SER A 356 37.41 -20.23 -6.20
CA SER A 356 36.86 -21.15 -5.20
C SER A 356 37.29 -22.60 -5.48
N GLU A 357 36.68 -23.56 -4.78
CA GLU A 357 36.82 -25.00 -4.99
C GLU A 357 35.43 -25.64 -5.00
N ILE A 358 35.16 -26.51 -5.98
CA ILE A 358 34.01 -27.43 -5.89
C ILE A 358 34.43 -28.70 -5.19
N SER A 359 33.61 -29.16 -4.24
CA SER A 359 33.70 -30.47 -3.62
C SER A 359 32.34 -31.18 -3.65
N PHE A 360 32.38 -32.51 -3.67
CA PHE A 360 31.19 -33.35 -3.56
C PHE A 360 31.58 -34.75 -3.12
N TRP A 361 30.67 -35.43 -2.44
CA TRP A 361 30.79 -36.85 -2.21
C TRP A 361 30.26 -37.63 -3.41
N TYR A 362 30.90 -38.76 -3.70
CA TYR A 362 30.44 -39.65 -4.75
C TYR A 362 30.53 -41.12 -4.31
N ARG A 363 29.62 -41.91 -4.88
CA ARG A 363 29.64 -43.37 -4.82
C ARG A 363 29.31 -43.96 -6.18
N VAL A 364 29.97 -45.05 -6.52
CA VAL A 364 29.70 -45.80 -7.76
C VAL A 364 29.58 -47.28 -7.42
N SER A 365 28.54 -47.92 -7.94
CA SER A 365 28.39 -49.37 -7.84
C SER A 365 28.07 -49.91 -9.23
N SER A 366 29.14 -50.22 -9.97
CA SER A 366 29.10 -50.57 -11.40
C SER A 366 30.22 -51.54 -11.79
N GLU A 367 30.32 -51.88 -13.07
CA GLU A 367 31.44 -52.64 -13.61
C GLU A 367 32.77 -51.88 -13.59
N ALA A 368 33.78 -52.49 -12.95
CA ALA A 368 35.10 -51.91 -12.84
C ALA A 368 35.79 -51.79 -14.21
N ASN A 369 36.20 -50.56 -14.56
CA ASN A 369 36.84 -50.17 -15.82
C ASN A 369 35.95 -50.16 -17.07
N PHE A 370 34.62 -50.21 -16.91
CA PHE A 370 33.69 -50.23 -18.03
C PHE A 370 32.63 -49.14 -17.88
N ASP A 371 31.95 -49.11 -16.73
CA ASP A 371 30.92 -48.14 -16.41
C ASP A 371 31.48 -47.04 -15.53
N TYR A 372 31.33 -45.79 -15.95
CA TYR A 372 32.00 -44.66 -15.29
C TYR A 372 31.02 -43.58 -14.87
N LEU A 373 31.20 -43.10 -13.63
CA LEU A 373 30.87 -41.72 -13.27
C LEU A 373 32.04 -40.82 -13.68
N ARG A 374 31.75 -39.73 -14.39
CA ARG A 374 32.72 -38.70 -14.77
C ARG A 374 32.21 -37.33 -14.38
N PHE A 375 33.12 -36.47 -13.96
CA PHE A 375 32.83 -35.10 -13.61
C PHE A 375 33.49 -34.14 -14.61
N TYR A 376 32.81 -33.05 -14.96
CA TYR A 376 33.28 -32.05 -15.92
C TYR A 376 33.06 -30.64 -15.36
N ILE A 377 34.01 -29.76 -15.68
CA ILE A 377 33.89 -28.31 -15.53
C ILE A 377 34.03 -27.74 -16.94
N ASP A 378 33.02 -27.04 -17.45
CA ASP A 378 32.99 -26.45 -18.80
C ASP A 378 33.35 -27.45 -19.91
N ASP A 379 32.69 -28.61 -19.91
CA ASP A 379 32.96 -29.74 -20.81
C ASP A 379 34.37 -30.36 -20.70
N VAL A 380 35.21 -29.91 -19.77
CA VAL A 380 36.53 -30.48 -19.50
C VAL A 380 36.43 -31.52 -18.39
N GLN A 381 36.70 -32.78 -18.74
CA GLN A 381 36.68 -33.88 -17.79
C GLN A 381 37.75 -33.68 -16.70
N GLN A 382 37.32 -33.79 -15.45
CA GLN A 382 38.21 -33.79 -14.30
C GLN A 382 38.59 -35.21 -13.91
N GLY A 383 39.90 -35.44 -13.71
CA GLY A 383 40.44 -36.76 -13.37
C GLY A 383 40.15 -37.85 -14.42
N ASN A 384 40.19 -39.11 -14.00
CA ASN A 384 39.99 -40.27 -14.88
C ASN A 384 38.56 -40.86 -14.83
N GLY A 385 37.67 -40.29 -14.02
CA GLY A 385 36.39 -40.88 -13.65
C GLY A 385 36.50 -42.05 -12.67
N TRP A 386 35.34 -42.50 -12.19
CA TRP A 386 35.19 -43.52 -11.16
C TRP A 386 34.36 -44.69 -11.67
N SER A 387 34.84 -45.92 -11.45
CA SER A 387 34.18 -47.16 -11.90
C SER A 387 34.39 -48.29 -10.90
N GLY A 388 33.52 -49.28 -10.91
CA GLY A 388 33.58 -50.41 -9.98
C GLY A 388 32.60 -50.26 -8.82
N ASP A 389 32.83 -51.04 -7.76
CA ASP A 389 32.07 -50.97 -6.51
C ASP A 389 32.88 -50.19 -5.47
N LEU A 390 32.73 -48.87 -5.50
CA LEU A 390 33.45 -47.91 -4.66
C LEU A 390 32.59 -47.51 -3.47
N ALA A 391 33.19 -47.45 -2.29
CA ALA A 391 32.57 -46.78 -1.15
C ALA A 391 32.53 -45.26 -1.38
N TRP A 392 31.74 -44.57 -0.57
CA TRP A 392 31.71 -43.11 -0.53
C TRP A 392 33.12 -42.53 -0.38
N ALA A 393 33.43 -41.55 -1.22
CA ALA A 393 34.66 -40.77 -1.19
C ALA A 393 34.36 -39.35 -1.68
N GLN A 394 35.18 -38.40 -1.26
CA GLN A 394 35.05 -37.00 -1.65
C GLN A 394 35.98 -36.69 -2.83
N ALA A 395 35.51 -35.90 -3.78
CA ALA A 395 36.32 -35.29 -4.84
C ALA A 395 36.29 -33.78 -4.67
N SER A 396 37.39 -33.11 -5.02
CA SER A 396 37.41 -31.64 -5.10
C SER A 396 38.32 -31.11 -6.20
N TYR A 397 37.96 -29.95 -6.75
CA TYR A 397 38.62 -29.31 -7.88
C TYR A 397 38.56 -27.78 -7.79
N PRO A 398 39.66 -27.06 -8.08
CA PRO A 398 39.64 -25.60 -8.09
C PRO A 398 38.78 -25.05 -9.23
N VAL A 399 38.14 -23.91 -8.99
CA VAL A 399 37.28 -23.20 -9.95
C VAL A 399 37.66 -21.71 -9.92
N ASP A 400 37.90 -21.13 -11.08
CA ASP A 400 38.19 -19.70 -11.18
C ASP A 400 36.89 -18.87 -11.06
N ALA A 401 36.99 -17.57 -10.80
CA ALA A 401 35.82 -16.68 -10.87
C ALA A 401 35.22 -16.64 -12.31
N GLY A 402 33.90 -16.74 -12.41
CA GLY A 402 33.19 -16.71 -13.69
C GLY A 402 31.98 -17.64 -13.75
N ASN A 403 31.32 -17.66 -14.90
CA ASN A 403 30.19 -18.57 -15.13
C ASN A 403 30.70 -19.95 -15.56
N HIS A 404 30.37 -20.97 -14.78
CA HIS A 404 30.84 -22.34 -14.97
C HIS A 404 29.68 -23.34 -15.04
N THR A 405 29.81 -24.36 -15.88
CA THR A 405 28.90 -25.50 -15.92
C THR A 405 29.58 -26.73 -15.31
N PHE A 406 28.98 -27.27 -14.24
CA PHE A 406 29.41 -28.49 -13.57
C PHE A 406 28.52 -29.64 -14.01
N ARG A 407 29.12 -30.75 -14.47
CA ARG A 407 28.35 -31.91 -14.96
C ARG A 407 28.85 -33.22 -14.40
N TRP A 408 27.93 -34.02 -13.87
CA TRP A 408 28.12 -35.41 -13.50
C TRP A 408 27.49 -36.30 -14.56
N SER A 409 28.27 -37.23 -15.09
CA SER A 409 27.87 -38.11 -16.18
C SER A 409 28.12 -39.56 -15.80
N TYR A 410 27.05 -40.34 -15.67
CA TYR A 410 27.14 -41.78 -15.53
C TYR A 410 26.87 -42.45 -16.88
N THR A 411 27.84 -43.22 -17.38
CA THR A 411 27.76 -43.87 -18.69
C THR A 411 28.02 -45.37 -18.57
N LYS A 412 27.18 -46.19 -19.22
CA LYS A 412 27.40 -47.63 -19.34
C LYS A 412 28.07 -48.02 -20.65
N ASP A 413 28.89 -49.05 -20.59
CA ASP A 413 29.57 -49.59 -21.78
C ASP A 413 28.65 -50.48 -22.64
N GLY A 414 29.22 -51.17 -23.64
CA GLY A 414 28.46 -51.95 -24.61
C GLY A 414 27.87 -53.27 -24.12
N SER A 415 28.21 -53.78 -22.94
CA SER A 415 27.77 -55.11 -22.49
C SER A 415 28.03 -55.37 -21.01
N VAL A 416 27.13 -56.16 -20.40
CA VAL A 416 27.18 -56.67 -19.01
C VAL A 416 26.70 -55.62 -17.98
N SER A 417 25.96 -56.14 -17.00
CA SER A 417 25.44 -55.39 -15.85
C SER A 417 25.96 -56.09 -14.61
N SER A 418 26.57 -55.34 -13.70
CA SER A 418 27.06 -55.87 -12.44
C SER A 418 26.81 -54.88 -11.31
N PHE A 419 26.59 -55.41 -10.10
CA PHE A 419 26.15 -54.61 -8.96
C PHE A 419 24.86 -53.84 -9.26
N SER A 420 24.79 -52.56 -8.88
CA SER A 420 23.57 -51.75 -9.00
C SER A 420 23.49 -50.94 -10.29
N ASP A 421 24.56 -50.88 -11.09
CA ASP A 421 24.66 -50.04 -12.29
C ASP A 421 24.23 -48.59 -12.04
N LYS A 422 24.74 -48.00 -10.95
CA LYS A 422 24.35 -46.66 -10.49
C LYS A 422 25.52 -45.87 -9.94
N ALA A 423 25.37 -44.56 -10.04
CA ALA A 423 26.18 -43.58 -9.34
C ALA A 423 25.30 -42.73 -8.43
N TRP A 424 25.89 -42.26 -7.34
CA TRP A 424 25.30 -41.32 -6.40
C TRP A 424 26.27 -40.18 -6.15
N ILE A 425 25.75 -38.99 -5.91
CA ILE A 425 26.47 -37.85 -5.38
C ILE A 425 25.71 -37.28 -4.19
N ASP A 426 26.43 -36.58 -3.34
CA ASP A 426 25.87 -35.96 -2.14
C ASP A 426 26.74 -34.76 -1.71
N GLU A 427 26.16 -33.85 -0.92
CA GLU A 427 26.79 -32.66 -0.33
C GLU A 427 27.67 -31.92 -1.38
N VAL A 428 27.05 -31.43 -2.44
CA VAL A 428 27.73 -30.61 -3.45
C VAL A 428 27.97 -29.23 -2.86
N ASP A 429 29.23 -28.82 -2.74
CA ASP A 429 29.65 -27.54 -2.18
C ASP A 429 30.59 -26.85 -3.17
N ILE A 430 30.27 -25.65 -3.63
CA ILE A 430 31.10 -24.87 -4.59
C ILE A 430 31.76 -23.66 -3.89
N GLY A 431 31.78 -23.69 -2.57
CA GLY A 431 32.41 -22.72 -1.69
C GLY A 431 31.49 -21.57 -1.32
N LEU A 432 32.03 -20.72 -0.43
CA LEU A 432 31.31 -19.61 0.14
C LEU A 432 30.97 -18.55 -0.93
N PRO A 433 29.80 -17.91 -0.81
CA PRO A 433 29.39 -16.75 -1.59
C PRO A 433 30.23 -15.52 -1.17
N PRO A 434 30.21 -14.42 -1.93
CA PRO A 434 31.16 -13.31 -1.79
C PRO A 434 30.92 -12.44 -0.56
#